data_AF-A0A3A5SWZ0-F1
#
_entry.id   AF-A0A3A5SWZ0-F1
#
_cell.length_a   1.000
_cell.length_b   1.000
_cell.length_c   1.000
_cell.angle_alpha   90.00
_cell.angle_beta   90.00
_cell.angle_gamma   90.00
#
_symmetry.space_group_name_H-M   'P 1'
#
loop_
_entity.id
_entity.type
_entity.pdbx_description
1 polymer ?
#
loop_
_entity_poly.entity_id
_entity_poly.type
_entity_poly.pdbx_seq_one_letter_code
_entity_poly.pdbx_strand_id
1 'polypeptide(L)'
;MEKKKITIEVEPATAVATVGLLRGIFPSIIEQLERQAATNGSPLKFNKVENMQEVLDEIYEKCIAETNLREFAQAHLNSDGLPN
;
A
#
# COMPACT_ATOMS: atom_id res chain seq x y z
N MET A 1 -6.23 -21.98 7.07
CA MET A 1 -6.80 -21.84 5.72
C MET A 1 -5.66 -21.86 4.73
N GLU A 2 -5.79 -22.62 3.64
CA GLU A 2 -4.78 -22.68 2.59
C GLU A 2 -4.68 -21.32 1.86
N LYS A 3 -3.46 -20.85 1.58
CA LYS A 3 -3.26 -19.62 0.79
C LYS A 3 -3.69 -19.88 -0.65
N LYS A 4 -4.50 -18.99 -1.22
CA LYS A 4 -4.93 -19.06 -2.63
C LYS A 4 -4.06 -18.16 -3.49
N LYS A 5 -3.64 -18.65 -4.67
CA LYS A 5 -2.95 -17.83 -5.67
C LYS A 5 -3.94 -16.88 -6.34
N ILE A 6 -3.62 -15.59 -6.35
CA ILE A 6 -4.36 -14.54 -7.05
C ILE A 6 -3.39 -13.90 -8.04
N THR A 7 -3.84 -13.60 -9.26
CA THR A 7 -3.06 -12.91 -10.30
C THR A 7 -3.76 -11.60 -10.64
N ILE A 8 -3.00 -10.50 -10.68
CA ILE A 8 -3.48 -9.16 -10.97
C ILE A 8 -2.46 -8.54 -11.94
N GLU A 9 -2.95 -7.91 -13.01
CA GLU A 9 -2.13 -7.15 -13.95
C GLU A 9 -2.18 -5.67 -13.56
N VAL A 10 -1.02 -5.05 -13.38
CA VAL A 10 -0.88 -3.65 -12.97
C VAL A 10 0.32 -3.02 -13.67
N GLU A 11 0.30 -1.71 -13.83
CA GLU A 11 1.50 -0.97 -14.18
C GLU A 11 2.45 -0.95 -12.97
N PRO A 12 3.67 -1.52 -13.08
CA PRO A 12 4.51 -1.79 -11.91
C PRO A 12 4.82 -0.54 -11.08
N ALA A 13 5.08 0.61 -11.71
CA ALA A 13 5.51 1.78 -10.99
C ALA A 13 4.37 2.46 -10.23
N THR A 14 3.19 2.55 -10.85
CA THR A 14 1.95 2.92 -10.16
C THR A 14 1.65 1.98 -8.99
N ALA A 15 1.86 0.67 -9.16
CA ALA A 15 1.64 -0.31 -8.10
C ALA A 15 2.63 -0.13 -6.93
N VAL A 16 3.92 0.05 -7.20
CA VAL A 16 4.93 0.33 -6.17
C VAL A 16 4.61 1.61 -5.40
N ALA A 17 4.27 2.69 -6.10
CA ALA A 17 3.91 3.96 -5.47
C ALA A 17 2.68 3.80 -4.57
N THR A 18 1.62 3.17 -5.08
CA THR A 18 0.37 2.95 -4.35
C THR A 18 0.58 2.09 -3.11
N VAL A 19 1.22 0.93 -3.26
CA VAL A 19 1.43 -0.02 -2.17
C VAL A 19 2.43 0.53 -1.16
N GLY A 20 3.47 1.23 -1.61
CA GLY A 20 4.45 1.90 -0.75
C GLY A 20 3.82 2.97 0.14
N LEU A 21 2.95 3.81 -0.43
CA LEU A 21 2.18 4.80 0.34
C LEU A 21 1.28 4.12 1.36
N LEU A 22 0.49 3.14 0.93
CA LEU A 22 -0.41 2.37 1.81
C LEU A 22 0.36 1.73 2.97
N ARG A 23 1.49 1.08 2.68
CA ARG A 23 2.37 0.47 3.68
C ARG A 23 2.82 1.48 4.74
N GLY A 24 3.20 2.69 4.33
CA GLY A 24 3.65 3.74 5.25
C GLY A 24 2.53 4.25 6.18
N ILE A 25 1.30 4.38 5.68
CA ILE A 25 0.17 4.91 6.46
C ILE A 25 -0.66 3.80 7.14
N PHE A 26 -0.42 2.53 6.81
CA PHE A 26 -1.24 1.39 7.24
C PHE A 26 -1.46 1.33 8.76
N PRO A 27 -0.44 1.48 9.63
CA PRO A 27 -0.64 1.46 11.07
C PRO A 27 -1.61 2.54 11.55
N SER A 28 -1.53 3.74 10.96
CA SER A 28 -2.42 4.86 11.30
C SER A 28 -3.86 4.60 10.83
N ILE A 29 -4.05 3.99 9.66
CA ILE A 29 -5.38 3.60 9.18
C ILE A 29 -6.03 2.62 10.16
N ILE A 30 -5.31 1.58 10.59
CA ILE A 30 -5.83 0.61 11.57
C ILE A 30 -6.26 1.31 12.85
N GLU A 31 -5.39 2.15 13.43
CA GLU A 31 -5.70 2.88 14.66
C GLU A 31 -6.94 3.78 14.49
N GLN A 32 -7.05 4.49 13.38
CA GLN A 32 -8.19 5.36 13.09
C GLN A 32 -9.49 4.56 12.96
N LEU A 33 -9.47 3.41 12.29
CA LEU A 33 -10.64 2.55 12.13
C LEU A 33 -11.10 1.99 13.49
N GLU A 34 -10.18 1.54 14.35
CA GLU A 34 -10.52 1.07 15.70
C GLU A 34 -11.13 2.18 16.56
N ARG A 35 -10.54 3.38 16.53
CA ARG A 35 -11.05 4.56 17.25
C ARG A 35 -12.46 4.94 16.80
N GLN A 36 -12.70 5.00 15.48
CA GLN A 36 -14.02 5.32 14.92
C GLN A 36 -15.07 4.26 15.29
N ALA A 37 -14.70 2.99 15.27
CA ALA A 37 -15.60 1.91 15.66
C ALA A 37 -15.96 1.99 17.15
N ALA A 38 -14.99 2.29 18.01
CA ALA A 38 -15.21 2.52 19.43
C ALA A 38 -16.13 3.72 19.71
N THR A 39 -15.98 4.83 18.99
CA THR A 39 -16.86 6.01 19.14
C THR A 39 -18.29 5.74 18.69
N ASN A 40 -18.47 4.82 17.73
CA ASN A 40 -19.78 4.43 17.21
C ASN A 40 -20.45 3.31 18.02
N GLY A 41 -19.91 2.97 19.21
CA GLY A 41 -20.47 1.96 20.11
C GLY A 41 -20.29 0.51 19.64
N SER A 42 -19.51 0.28 18.58
CA SER A 42 -19.23 -1.05 18.04
C SER A 42 -17.71 -1.26 17.99
N PRO A 43 -17.04 -1.58 19.12
CA PRO A 43 -15.60 -1.70 19.18
C PRO A 43 -15.08 -2.72 18.16
N LEU A 44 -14.26 -2.25 17.23
CA LEU A 44 -13.53 -3.10 16.29
C LEU A 44 -12.11 -3.26 16.81
N LYS A 45 -11.57 -4.48 16.69
CA LYS A 45 -10.16 -4.75 16.95
C LYS A 45 -9.59 -5.62 15.86
N PHE A 46 -8.56 -5.13 15.17
CA PHE A 46 -7.83 -5.90 14.18
C PHE A 46 -6.82 -6.78 14.91
N ASN A 47 -7.01 -8.10 14.82
CA ASN A 47 -6.18 -9.09 15.51
C ASN A 47 -5.14 -9.76 14.60
N LYS A 48 -5.06 -9.36 13.33
CA LYS A 48 -4.16 -9.92 12.31
C LYS A 48 -3.41 -8.82 11.56
N VAL A 49 -3.10 -7.72 12.26
CA VAL A 49 -2.41 -6.56 11.66
C VAL A 49 -1.05 -6.98 11.10
N GLU A 50 -0.31 -7.82 11.81
CA GLU A 50 0.97 -8.39 11.34
C GLU A 50 0.79 -9.15 10.02
N ASN A 51 -0.18 -10.07 9.92
CA ASN A 51 -0.47 -10.78 8.67
C ASN A 51 -0.87 -9.83 7.52
N MET A 52 -1.56 -8.73 7.82
CA MET A 52 -1.92 -7.75 6.79
C MET A 52 -0.70 -6.95 6.32
N GLN A 53 0.21 -6.61 7.24
CA GLN A 53 1.49 -5.98 6.91
C GLN A 53 2.36 -6.92 6.06
N GLU A 54 2.44 -8.21 6.41
CA GLU A 54 3.17 -9.21 5.62
C GLU A 54 2.65 -9.29 4.18
N VAL A 55 1.33 -9.20 3.97
CA VAL A 55 0.74 -9.19 2.62
C VAL A 55 1.12 -7.92 1.87
N LEU A 56 1.06 -6.74 2.52
CA LEU A 56 1.48 -5.48 1.89
C LEU A 56 2.97 -5.49 1.54
N ASP A 57 3.81 -6.03 2.42
CA ASP A 57 5.25 -6.20 2.19
C ASP A 57 5.51 -7.15 1.01
N GLU A 58 4.83 -8.30 0.98
CA GLU A 58 4.98 -9.26 -0.13
C GLU A 58 4.59 -8.65 -1.49
N ILE A 59 3.51 -7.87 -1.53
CA ILE A 59 3.08 -7.18 -2.75
C ILE A 59 4.10 -6.10 -3.13
N TYR A 60 4.54 -5.29 -2.17
CA TYR A 60 5.51 -4.23 -2.41
C TYR A 60 6.82 -4.77 -2.99
N GLU A 61 7.38 -5.82 -2.37
CA GLU A 61 8.62 -6.49 -2.82
C GLU A 61 8.50 -7.07 -4.23
N LYS A 62 7.34 -7.64 -4.58
CA LYS A 62 7.09 -8.14 -5.94
C LYS A 62 6.97 -7.01 -6.96
N CYS A 63 6.33 -5.90 -6.60
CA CYS A 63 6.17 -4.76 -7.50
C CYS A 63 7.50 -4.01 -7.70
N ILE A 64 8.30 -3.82 -6.65
CA ILE A 64 9.57 -3.07 -6.72
C ILE A 64 10.64 -3.83 -7.51
N ALA A 65 10.63 -5.18 -7.45
CA ALA A 65 11.52 -6.00 -8.27
C ALA A 65 11.31 -5.79 -9.78
N GLU A 66 10.09 -5.47 -10.19
CA GLU A 66 9.69 -5.22 -11.58
C GLU A 66 9.71 -3.74 -11.97
N THR A 67 10.19 -2.86 -11.09
CA THR A 67 10.14 -1.39 -11.27
C THR A 67 11.49 -0.72 -11.02
N ASN A 68 11.96 0.11 -11.95
CA ASN A 68 13.05 1.04 -11.67
C ASN A 68 12.52 2.34 -11.03
N LEU A 69 12.52 2.39 -9.70
CA LEU A 69 12.02 3.53 -8.92
C LEU A 69 12.69 4.87 -9.28
N ARG A 70 13.97 4.84 -9.67
CA ARG A 70 14.69 6.06 -10.06
C ARG A 70 14.14 6.64 -11.36
N GLU A 71 13.86 5.79 -12.34
CA GLU A 71 13.26 6.20 -13.61
C GLU A 71 11.83 6.70 -13.40
N PHE A 72 11.05 6.03 -12.55
CA PHE A 72 9.69 6.48 -12.21
C PHE A 72 9.68 7.87 -11.55
N ALA A 73 10.52 8.09 -10.54
CA ALA A 73 10.62 9.37 -9.86
C ALA A 73 11.09 10.48 -10.81
N GLN A 74 12.06 10.19 -11.69
CA GLN A 74 12.51 11.14 -12.71
C GLN A 74 11.42 11.45 -13.74
N ALA A 75 10.65 10.45 -14.18
CA ALA A 75 9.54 10.67 -15.11
C ALA A 75 8.46 11.59 -14.51
N HIS A 76 8.13 11.43 -13.23
CA HIS A 76 7.19 12.33 -12.54
C HIS A 76 7.76 13.74 -12.35
N LEU A 77 9.01 13.87 -11.90
CA LEU A 77 9.66 15.18 -11.75
C LEU A 77 9.82 15.94 -13.07
N ASN A 78 10.04 15.23 -14.17
CA ASN A 78 10.13 15.81 -15.51
C ASN A 78 8.76 16.08 -16.15
N SER A 79 7.69 15.41 -15.68
CA SER A 79 6.32 15.62 -16.14
C SER A 79 5.62 16.79 -15.44
N ASP A 80 6.04 17.17 -14.23
CA ASP A 80 5.61 18.39 -13.52
C ASP A 80 6.30 19.66 -14.07
N GLY A 81 6.62 19.68 -15.36
CA GLY A 81 7.00 20.88 -16.09
C GLY A 81 5.87 21.91 -16.03
N LEU A 82 5.91 22.77 -15.02
CA LEU A 82 5.04 23.90 -14.77
C LEU A 82 4.68 24.62 -16.09
N PRO A 83 3.39 24.81 -16.42
CA PRO A 83 3.03 25.80 -17.41
C PRO A 83 3.42 27.18 -16.88
N ASN A 84 4.28 27.88 -17.64
CA ASN A 84 4.65 29.28 -17.43
C ASN A 84 3.43 30.21 -17.47
#